data_AF-A0A8E1V168-F1
#
_entry.id   AF-A0A8E1V168-F1
#
_cell.length_a   1.000
_cell.length_b   1.000
_cell.length_c   1.000
_cell.angle_alpha   90.00
_cell.angle_beta   90.00
_cell.angle_gamma   90.00
#
_symmetry.space_group_name_H-M   'P 1'
#
loop_
_entity.id
_entity.type
_entity.pdbx_description
1 polymer ?
#
loop_
_entity_poly.entity_id
_entity_poly.type
_entity_poly.pdbx_seq_one_letter_code
_entity_poly.pdbx_strand_id
1 'polypeptide(L)' 'MISALNDDIVPYPYTLTLARHLHSKFVLMPSGHHFTETGKDQQLPIAFEELKQLLK' A
#
# COMPACT_ATOMS: atom_id res chain seq x y z
N MET A 1 -1.50 -0.64 -6.36
CA MET A 1 -2.14 -0.81 -5.05
C MET A 1 -1.08 -1.10 -3.99
N ILE A 2 -1.11 -0.39 -2.86
CA ILE A 2 -0.19 -0.57 -1.74
C ILE A 2 -1.01 -0.95 -0.50
N SER A 3 -0.55 -1.88 0.32
CA SER A 3 -1.22 -2.33 1.55
C SER A 3 -0.19 -2.75 2.60
N ALA A 4 -0.55 -2.73 3.89
CA ALA A 4 0.28 -3.22 4.99
C ALA A 4 -0.26 -4.52 5.58
N LEU A 5 0.63 -5.40 6.05
CA LEU A 5 0.25 -6.63 6.76
C LEU A 5 -0.52 -6.37 8.06
N ASN A 6 -0.23 -5.25 8.72
CA ASN A 6 -0.82 -4.85 10.00
C ASN A 6 -1.89 -3.76 9.86
N ASP A 7 -2.48 -3.59 8.67
CA ASP A 7 -3.66 -2.75 8.49
C ASP A 7 -4.87 -3.43 9.15
N ASP A 8 -5.33 -2.86 10.27
CA ASP A 8 -6.44 -3.35 11.08
C ASP A 8 -7.81 -2.87 10.58
N ILE A 9 -7.83 -1.90 9.66
CA ILE A 9 -9.04 -1.34 9.06
C ILE A 9 -9.33 -2.04 7.73
N VAL A 10 -8.33 -2.21 6.88
CA VAL A 10 -8.44 -2.85 5.56
C VAL A 10 -7.41 -3.97 5.42
N PRO A 11 -7.77 -5.23 5.73
CA PRO A 11 -6.90 -6.37 5.54
C PRO A 11 -6.39 -6.51 4.10
N TYR A 12 -5.10 -6.79 3.93
CA TYR A 12 -4.44 -6.86 2.63
C TYR A 12 -5.11 -7.75 1.57
N PRO A 13 -5.83 -8.86 1.90
CA PRO A 13 -6.48 -9.69 0.87
C PRO A 13 -7.51 -8.92 0.03
N TYR A 14 -8.17 -7.90 0.60
CA TYR A 14 -9.08 -7.04 -0.15
C TYR A 14 -8.33 -6.19 -1.17
N THR A 15 -7.24 -5.55 -0.75
CA THR A 15 -6.39 -4.75 -1.62
C THR A 15 -5.72 -5.60 -2.71
N LEU A 16 -5.32 -6.83 -2.40
CA LEU A 16 -4.80 -7.79 -3.37
C LEU A 16 -5.86 -8.19 -4.41
N THR A 17 -7.08 -8.48 -3.94
CA THR A 17 -8.21 -8.80 -4.82
C THR A 17 -8.47 -7.67 -5.79
N LEU A 18 -8.55 -6.42 -5.30
CA LEU A 18 -8.74 -5.25 -6.15
C LEU A 18 -7.58 -5.05 -7.13
N ALA A 19 -6.34 -5.22 -6.68
CA ALA A 19 -5.16 -5.07 -7.53
C ALA A 19 -5.19 -6.04 -8.73
N ARG A 20 -5.62 -7.28 -8.49
CA ARG A 20 -5.81 -8.32 -9.53
C ARG A 20 -6.87 -7.93 -10.54
N HIS A 21 -8.03 -7.45 -10.08
CA HIS A 21 -9.12 -7.03 -10.96
C HIS A 21 -8.74 -5.83 -11.84
N LEU A 22 -7.95 -4.91 -11.31
CA LEU A 22 -7.50 -3.72 -12.04
C LEU A 22 -6.23 -3.96 -12.87
N HIS A 23 -5.70 -5.18 -12.89
CA HIS A 23 -4.39 -5.49 -13.50
C HIS A 23 -3.28 -4.52 -13.06
N SER A 24 -3.33 -4.06 -11.81
CA SER A 24 -2.39 -3.09 -11.27
C SER A 24 -1.30 -3.77 -10.45
N LYS A 25 -0.11 -3.15 -10.38
CA LYS A 25 0.96 -3.61 -9.50
C LYS A 25 0.48 -3.63 -8.05
N PHE A 26 0.78 -4.72 -7.33
CA PHE A 26 0.49 -4.87 -5.91
C PHE A 26 1.79 -4.83 -5.10
N VAL A 27 1.83 -3.98 -4.08
CA VAL A 27 2.95 -3.86 -3.15
C VAL A 27 2.44 -4.11 -1.74
N LEU A 28 3.03 -5.09 -1.06
CA LEU A 28 2.70 -5.45 0.31
C LEU A 28 3.83 -5.05 1.24
N MET A 29 3.51 -4.21 2.22
CA MET A 29 4.45 -3.74 3.24
C MET A 29 4.38 -4.60 4.50
N PRO A 30 5.52 -4.84 5.17
CA PRO A 30 5.53 -5.59 6.43
C PRO A 30 4.85 -4.84 7.57
N SER A 31 4.85 -3.50 7.54
CA SER A 31 4.18 -2.63 8.49
C SER A 31 3.77 -1.32 7.81
N GLY A 32 2.72 -0.67 8.34
CA GLY A 32 2.21 0.62 7.89
C GLY A 32 0.88 1.03 8.51
N HIS A 33 0.22 0.13 9.25
CA HIS A 33 -1.15 0.30 9.74
C HIS A 33 -2.06 0.69 8.58
N HIS A 34 -2.91 1.70 8.74
CA HIS A 34 -3.76 2.20 7.67
C HIS A 34 -3.14 3.39 6.90
N PHE A 35 -1.88 3.74 7.15
CA PHE A 35 -1.20 4.92 6.58
C PHE A 35 -1.92 6.27 6.83
N THR A 36 -2.88 6.29 7.77
CA THR A 36 -3.62 7.49 8.19
C THR A 36 -3.09 8.05 9.51
N GLU A 37 -3.52 9.26 9.88
CA GLU A 37 -2.97 10.14 10.93
C GLU A 37 -2.72 9.52 12.32
N THR A 38 -3.26 8.33 12.61
CA THR A 38 -3.00 7.56 13.83
C THR A 38 -1.70 6.76 13.72
N GLY A 39 -0.55 7.36 14.10
CA GLY A 39 0.71 6.62 14.32
C GLY A 39 1.97 7.28 13.74
N LYS A 40 3.08 6.52 13.74
CA LYS A 40 4.38 6.92 13.16
C LYS A 40 4.47 6.67 11.64
N ASP A 41 3.45 6.06 11.05
CA ASP A 41 3.41 5.60 9.65
C ASP A 41 2.71 6.59 8.70
N GLN A 42 2.73 7.88 9.03
CA GLN A 42 2.16 8.96 8.21
C GLN A 42 2.93 9.21 6.90
N GLN A 43 4.04 8.50 6.69
CA GLN A 43 4.85 8.60 5.49
C GLN A 43 4.78 7.30 4.70
N LEU A 44 4.54 7.43 3.40
CA LEU A 44 4.51 6.31 2.46
C LEU A 44 5.60 6.47 1.39
N PRO A 45 6.90 6.37 1.75
CA PRO A 45 8.00 6.60 0.82
C PRO A 45 7.98 5.65 -0.38
N ILE A 46 7.46 4.42 -0.19
CA ILE A 46 7.34 3.45 -1.28
C ILE A 46 6.43 3.95 -2.41
N ALA A 47 5.37 4.71 -2.10
CA ALA A 47 4.50 5.25 -3.14
C ALA A 47 5.25 6.23 -4.05
N PHE A 48 6.18 7.00 -3.49
CA PHE A 48 7.01 7.92 -4.25
C PHE A 48 8.03 7.19 -5.13
N GLU A 49 8.66 6.13 -4.61
CA GLU A 49 9.59 5.31 -5.40
C GLU A 49 8.89 4.56 -6.54
N GLU A 50 7.68 4.07 -6.30
CA GLU A 50 6.84 3.46 -7.33
C GLU A 50 6.43 4.48 -8.42
N LEU A 51 6.08 5.71 -8.02
CA LEU A 51 5.75 6.78 -8.96
C LEU A 51 6.95 7.16 -9.84
N LYS A 52 8.15 7.27 -9.26
CA LYS A 52 9.38 7.54 -10.04
C LYS A 52 9.65 6.49 -11.11
N GLN A 53 9.33 5.23 -10.86
CA GLN A 53 9.51 4.15 -11.84
C GLN A 53 8.56 4.31 -13.03
N LEU A 54 7.38 4.92 -12.85
CA LEU A 54 6.40 5.15 -13.92
C LEU A 54 6.70 6.38 -14.78
N LEU A 55 7.45 7.35 -14.26
CA LEU A 55 7.78 8.62 -14.93
C LEU A 55 9.11 8.60 -15.70
N LYS A 56 9.80 7.46 -15.74
CA LYS A 56 10.98 7.24 -16.59
C LYS A 56 10.56 6.76 -17.98
#